data_AF-A0A2S3ZE58-F1
#
_entry.id   AF-A0A2S3ZE58-F1
#
_cell.length_a   1.000
_cell.length_b   1.000
_cell.length_c   1.000
_cell.angle_alpha   90.00
_cell.angle_beta   90.00
_cell.angle_gamma   90.00
#
_symmetry.space_group_name_H-M   'P 1'
#
loop_
_entity.id
_entity.type
_entity.pdbx_description
1 polymer ?
#
loop_
_entity_poly.entity_id
_entity_poly.type
_entity_poly.pdbx_seq_one_letter_code
_entity_poly.pdbx_strand_id
1 'polypeptide(L)'
;MVDPGTQIEILVPAEIPDDRAVDHARREQAGELHRIRFFLDWGHDYPLWESFTDKYAIEPDDYGISSELGRRLNDWSLFWQCHFDPFDGWDESRNQTRWLATGDELVRLLEVEVYDIAVVLPQFRPS
;
A
#
# COMPACT_ATOMS: atom_id res chain seq x y z
N MET A 1 5.59 -33.89 -12.36
CA MET A 1 4.73 -32.75 -12.73
C MET A 1 4.68 -31.88 -11.48
N VAL A 2 5.53 -30.86 -11.43
CA VAL A 2 5.67 -29.94 -10.29
C VAL A 2 5.01 -28.65 -10.75
N ASP A 3 3.97 -28.20 -10.05
CA ASP A 3 3.32 -26.91 -10.30
C ASP A 3 4.32 -25.76 -10.07
N PRO A 4 4.51 -24.83 -11.03
CA PRO A 4 5.33 -23.64 -10.83
C PRO A 4 4.43 -22.54 -10.23
N GLY A 5 4.07 -22.70 -8.96
CA GLY A 5 3.33 -21.69 -8.21
C GLY A 5 4.31 -20.72 -7.55
N THR A 6 4.50 -19.57 -8.19
CA THR A 6 5.07 -18.31 -7.69
C THR A 6 5.55 -18.34 -6.24
N GLN A 7 6.85 -18.53 -6.06
CA GLN A 7 7.50 -18.25 -4.79
C GLN A 7 7.63 -16.72 -4.70
N ILE A 8 6.66 -16.07 -4.05
CA ILE A 8 6.85 -14.69 -3.62
C ILE A 8 7.77 -14.78 -2.40
N GLU A 9 9.01 -14.32 -2.55
CA GLU A 9 9.82 -13.97 -1.40
C GLU A 9 9.05 -12.91 -0.62
N ILE A 10 8.36 -13.33 0.44
CA ILE A 10 7.83 -12.44 1.45
C ILE A 10 9.07 -11.89 2.15
N LEU A 11 9.55 -10.73 1.70
CA LEU A 11 10.51 -9.91 2.42
C LEU A 11 9.83 -9.49 3.71
N VAL A 12 9.95 -10.33 4.75
CA VAL A 12 9.68 -9.94 6.12
C VAL A 12 10.62 -8.77 6.40
N PRO A 13 10.12 -7.57 6.76
CA PRO A 13 11.00 -6.49 7.18
C PRO A 13 11.91 -7.03 8.29
N ALA A 14 13.22 -6.79 8.21
CA ALA A 14 14.23 -7.40 9.09
C ALA A 14 14.04 -7.11 10.60
N GLU A 15 13.05 -6.27 10.93
CA GLU A 15 12.69 -5.79 12.25
C GLU A 15 11.53 -6.60 12.88
N ILE A 16 10.92 -7.53 12.14
CA ILE A 16 9.82 -8.39 12.62
C ILE A 16 10.40 -9.69 13.19
N PRO A 17 10.16 -10.02 14.47
CA PRO A 17 10.61 -11.29 15.04
C PRO A 17 9.90 -12.50 14.40
N ASP A 18 10.59 -13.64 14.35
CA ASP A 18 10.16 -14.85 13.62
C ASP A 18 8.77 -15.35 14.03
N ASP A 19 8.41 -15.25 15.31
CA ASP A 19 7.10 -15.65 15.83
C ASP A 19 5.95 -14.80 15.28
N ARG A 20 6.17 -13.49 15.17
CA ARG A 20 5.22 -12.54 14.58
C ARG A 20 5.06 -12.78 13.08
N ALA A 21 6.16 -13.13 12.40
CA ALA A 21 6.11 -13.48 10.97
C ALA A 21 5.34 -14.78 10.71
N VAL A 22 5.50 -15.78 11.57
CA VAL A 22 4.75 -17.05 11.48
C VAL A 22 3.25 -16.82 11.73
N ASP A 23 2.89 -16.03 12.74
CA ASP A 23 1.48 -15.70 13.02
C ASP A 23 0.84 -14.96 11.85
N HIS A 24 1.53 -13.95 11.31
CA HIS A 24 1.07 -13.20 10.15
C HIS A 24 0.80 -14.10 8.93
N ALA A 25 1.75 -14.96 8.57
CA ALA A 25 1.60 -15.88 7.45
C ALA A 25 0.43 -16.85 7.64
N ARG A 26 0.21 -17.33 8.87
CA ARG A 26 -0.93 -18.19 9.21
C ARG A 26 -2.25 -17.45 9.01
N ARG A 27 -2.36 -16.23 9.53
CA ARG A 27 -3.58 -15.40 9.46
C ARG A 27 -3.89 -14.97 8.04
N GLU A 28 -2.86 -14.67 7.24
CA GLU A 28 -3.01 -14.43 5.81
C GLU A 28 -3.62 -15.65 5.09
N GLN A 29 -3.06 -16.84 5.31
CA GLN A 29 -3.58 -18.08 4.69
C GLN A 29 -5.00 -18.42 5.13
N ALA A 30 -5.36 -18.07 6.36
CA ALA A 30 -6.71 -18.23 6.88
C ALA A 30 -7.70 -17.17 6.35
N GLY A 31 -7.23 -16.12 5.67
CA GLY A 31 -8.06 -15.02 5.18
C GLY A 31 -8.52 -14.06 6.29
N GLU A 32 -7.79 -14.01 7.40
CA GLU A 32 -8.12 -13.23 8.59
C GLU A 32 -7.55 -11.80 8.56
N LEU A 33 -6.71 -11.49 7.57
CA LEU A 33 -6.11 -10.16 7.39
C LEU A 33 -6.88 -9.34 6.35
N HIS A 34 -7.01 -8.05 6.64
CA HIS A 34 -7.48 -7.06 5.69
C HIS A 34 -6.57 -6.99 4.46
N ARG A 35 -7.13 -6.54 3.32
CA ARG A 35 -6.37 -6.38 2.07
C ARG A 35 -6.44 -4.93 1.62
N ILE A 36 -5.41 -4.17 1.99
CA ILE A 36 -5.30 -2.76 1.64
C ILE A 36 -4.74 -2.66 0.22
N ARG A 37 -5.58 -2.25 -0.72
CA ARG A 37 -5.19 -1.94 -2.09
C ARG A 37 -4.64 -0.52 -2.12
N PHE A 38 -3.35 -0.39 -2.45
CA PHE A 38 -2.64 0.88 -2.43
C PHE A 38 -2.55 1.49 -3.83
N PHE A 39 -3.42 2.45 -4.13
CA PHE A 39 -3.44 3.20 -5.38
C PHE A 39 -4.20 4.52 -5.25
N LEU A 40 -3.96 5.46 -6.16
CA LEU A 40 -4.69 6.74 -6.20
C LEU A 40 -5.90 6.64 -7.12
N ASP A 41 -6.99 7.28 -6.72
CA ASP A 41 -8.14 7.58 -7.56
C ASP A 41 -8.53 9.04 -7.35
N TRP A 42 -9.19 9.63 -8.35
CA TRP A 42 -9.71 10.98 -8.23
C TRP A 42 -10.83 11.03 -7.19
N GLY A 43 -10.77 12.01 -6.29
CA GLY A 43 -11.83 12.25 -5.31
C GLY A 43 -11.64 11.53 -3.96
N HIS A 44 -10.50 10.88 -3.73
CA HIS A 44 -10.08 10.42 -2.40
C HIS A 44 -8.69 10.94 -2.05
N ASP A 45 -8.54 11.42 -0.82
CA ASP A 45 -7.32 12.09 -0.35
C ASP A 45 -6.18 11.13 -0.01
N TYR A 46 -6.50 9.84 0.15
CA TYR A 46 -5.57 8.81 0.58
C TYR A 46 -5.52 7.66 -0.43
N PRO A 47 -4.38 6.96 -0.56
CA PRO A 47 -4.25 5.84 -1.47
C PRO A 47 -4.77 4.52 -0.88
N LEU A 48 -5.73 4.56 0.04
CA LEU A 48 -6.13 3.42 0.86
C LEU A 48 -7.53 2.94 0.45
N TRP A 49 -7.58 1.73 -0.09
CA TRP A 49 -8.82 1.09 -0.53
C TRP A 49 -8.94 -0.31 0.00
N GLU A 50 -10.15 -0.71 0.36
CA GLU A 50 -10.44 -2.06 0.80
C GLU A 50 -11.44 -2.75 -0.13
N SER A 51 -11.27 -4.05 -0.32
CA SER A 51 -12.27 -4.88 -0.99
C SER A 51 -13.10 -5.64 0.05
N PHE A 52 -14.37 -5.90 -0.26
CA PHE A 52 -15.26 -6.76 0.52
C PHE A 52 -15.68 -6.21 1.90
N THR A 53 -15.62 -4.90 2.10
CA THR A 53 -16.20 -4.20 3.27
C THR A 53 -17.21 -3.15 2.86
N ASP A 54 -18.11 -2.76 3.78
CA ASP A 54 -19.12 -1.72 3.54
C ASP A 54 -18.50 -0.32 3.35
N LYS A 55 -17.25 -0.12 3.81
CA LYS A 55 -16.46 1.10 3.65
C LYS A 55 -15.31 0.86 2.67
N TYR A 56 -15.52 1.21 1.41
CA TYR A 56 -14.56 0.97 0.33
C TYR A 56 -13.34 1.93 0.34
N ALA A 57 -13.58 3.20 0.69
CA ALA A 57 -12.54 4.22 0.83
C ALA A 57 -12.14 4.35 2.30
N ILE A 58 -10.85 4.18 2.58
CA ILE A 58 -10.33 4.11 3.94
C ILE A 58 -9.56 5.38 4.30
N GLU A 59 -9.73 5.86 5.52
CA GLU A 59 -8.94 6.92 6.13
C GLU A 59 -7.84 6.31 7.03
N PRO A 60 -6.71 7.03 7.26
CA PRO A 60 -5.63 6.53 8.13
C PRO A 60 -6.11 6.04 9.51
N ASP A 61 -7.05 6.78 10.11
CA ASP A 61 -7.56 6.52 11.45
C ASP A 61 -8.33 5.18 11.56
N ASP A 62 -8.91 4.67 10.46
CA ASP A 62 -9.65 3.40 10.47
C ASP A 62 -8.74 2.20 10.77
N TYR A 63 -7.44 2.29 10.45
CA TYR A 63 -6.44 1.25 10.73
C TYR A 63 -5.47 1.64 11.85
N GLY A 64 -5.66 2.79 12.50
CA GLY A 64 -4.73 3.29 13.50
C GLY A 64 -3.37 3.70 12.92
N ILE A 65 -3.34 4.10 11.65
CA ILE A 65 -2.14 4.61 10.98
C ILE A 65 -1.72 5.92 11.66
N SER A 66 -0.41 6.10 11.85
CA SER A 66 0.13 7.27 12.52
C SER A 66 -0.20 8.54 11.74
N SER A 67 -0.43 9.65 12.47
CA SER A 67 -0.72 10.95 11.83
C SER A 67 0.41 11.42 10.92
N GLU A 68 1.66 11.02 11.20
CA GLU A 68 2.81 11.32 10.35
C GLU A 68 2.71 10.57 9.01
N LEU A 69 2.46 9.25 9.04
CA LEU A 69 2.28 8.48 7.81
C LEU A 69 1.04 8.94 7.06
N GLY A 70 -0.07 9.19 7.75
CA GLY A 70 -1.30 9.76 7.18
C GLY A 70 -1.04 11.04 6.38
N ARG A 71 -0.29 12.00 6.97
CA ARG A 71 0.10 13.23 6.26
C ARG A 71 0.93 12.93 5.01
N ARG A 72 1.92 12.04 5.10
CA ARG A 72 2.78 11.72 3.96
C ARG A 72 2.02 11.02 2.82
N LEU A 73 1.03 10.19 3.15
CA LEU A 73 0.12 9.58 2.18
C LEU A 73 -0.70 10.65 1.43
N ASN A 74 -1.22 11.63 2.16
CA ASN A 74 -1.95 12.75 1.57
C ASN A 74 -1.04 13.64 0.70
N ASP A 75 0.14 14.01 1.17
CA ASP A 75 1.12 14.79 0.40
C ASP A 75 1.50 14.09 -0.91
N TRP A 76 1.62 12.76 -0.89
CA TRP A 76 1.89 11.95 -2.08
C TRP A 76 0.72 11.92 -3.07
N SER A 77 -0.52 11.88 -2.58
CA SER A 77 -1.74 12.04 -3.40
C SER A 77 -1.78 13.43 -4.06
N LEU A 78 -1.58 14.49 -3.28
CA LEU A 78 -1.56 15.86 -3.77
C LEU A 78 -0.46 16.08 -4.82
N PHE A 79 0.73 15.50 -4.62
CA PHE A 79 1.80 15.58 -5.59
C PHE A 79 1.40 14.99 -6.94
N TRP A 80 0.72 13.84 -6.96
CA TRP A 80 0.18 13.27 -8.19
C TRP A 80 -0.86 14.18 -8.84
N GLN A 81 -1.81 14.70 -8.06
CA GLN A 81 -2.85 15.60 -8.58
C GLN A 81 -2.28 16.88 -9.20
N CYS A 82 -1.12 17.36 -8.72
CA CYS A 82 -0.46 18.54 -9.26
C CYS A 82 0.35 18.29 -10.54
N HIS A 83 0.83 17.05 -10.75
CA HIS A 83 1.84 16.73 -11.77
C HIS A 83 1.37 15.73 -12.83
N PHE A 84 0.25 15.06 -12.60
CA PHE A 84 -0.33 14.08 -13.51
C PHE A 84 -1.65 14.59 -14.09
N ASP A 85 -1.70 14.70 -15.40
CA ASP A 85 -2.92 14.96 -16.16
C ASP A 85 -3.45 13.65 -16.77
N PRO A 86 -4.77 13.36 -16.72
CA PRO A 86 -5.34 12.13 -17.28
C PRO A 86 -5.18 11.97 -18.80
N PHE A 87 -5.01 13.06 -19.54
CA PHE A 87 -4.89 13.07 -21.00
C PHE A 87 -3.42 13.15 -21.44
N ASP A 88 -2.63 13.99 -20.77
CA ASP A 88 -1.23 14.27 -21.15
C ASP A 88 -0.21 13.43 -20.33
N GLY A 89 -0.63 12.84 -19.22
CA GLY A 89 0.23 12.07 -18.32
C GLY A 89 1.07 12.94 -17.38
N TRP A 90 2.28 12.48 -17.07
CA TRP A 90 3.20 13.23 -16.21
C TRP A 90 3.77 14.46 -16.91
N ASP A 91 3.72 15.61 -16.26
CA ASP A 91 4.30 16.85 -16.73
C ASP A 91 5.81 16.74 -17.00
N GLU A 92 6.53 16.01 -16.15
CA GLU A 92 7.94 15.73 -16.27
C GLU A 92 8.28 14.30 -15.81
N SER A 93 9.17 13.62 -16.54
CA SER A 93 9.62 12.27 -16.18
C SER A 93 10.24 12.19 -14.78
N ARG A 94 10.89 13.27 -14.30
CA ARG A 94 11.45 13.30 -12.94
C ARG A 94 10.38 13.24 -11.86
N ASN A 95 9.20 13.82 -12.11
CA ASN A 95 8.09 13.83 -11.17
C ASN A 95 7.49 12.42 -11.08
N GLN A 96 7.37 11.72 -12.21
CA GLN A 96 7.00 10.30 -12.23
C GLN A 96 7.98 9.45 -11.42
N THR A 97 9.29 9.59 -11.65
CA THR A 97 10.30 8.82 -10.90
C THR A 97 10.24 9.11 -9.41
N ARG A 98 10.10 10.39 -9.03
CA ARG A 98 9.96 10.81 -7.62
C ARG A 98 8.70 10.21 -7.00
N TRP A 99 7.58 10.26 -7.70
CA TRP A 99 6.31 9.73 -7.21
C TRP A 99 6.37 8.22 -7.01
N LEU A 100 6.92 7.47 -7.97
CA LEU A 100 7.10 6.02 -7.83
C LEU A 100 7.99 5.66 -6.64
N ALA A 101 9.15 6.31 -6.51
CA ALA A 101 10.07 6.06 -5.40
C ALA A 101 9.46 6.40 -4.03
N THR A 102 8.69 7.48 -3.96
CA THR A 102 7.96 7.87 -2.73
C THR A 102 6.87 6.85 -2.41
N GLY A 103 6.13 6.35 -3.41
CA GLY A 103 5.12 5.30 -3.22
C GLY A 103 5.73 4.00 -2.68
N ASP A 104 6.88 3.59 -3.19
CA ASP A 104 7.62 2.40 -2.71
C ASP A 104 8.06 2.54 -1.25
N GLU A 105 8.39 3.75 -0.81
CA GLU A 105 8.70 4.03 0.59
C GLU A 105 7.45 4.00 1.47
N LEU A 106 6.37 4.63 1.02
CA LEU A 106 5.10 4.67 1.76
C LEU A 106 4.50 3.29 1.96
N VAL A 107 4.59 2.41 0.97
CA VAL A 107 4.13 1.02 1.12
C VAL A 107 4.90 0.30 2.21
N ARG A 108 6.24 0.42 2.23
CA ARG A 108 7.07 -0.21 3.28
C ARG A 108 6.73 0.31 4.67
N LEU A 109 6.49 1.62 4.81
CA LEU A 109 6.10 2.21 6.09
C LEU A 109 4.71 1.75 6.52
N LEU A 110 3.77 1.70 5.57
CA LEU A 110 2.41 1.24 5.81
C LEU A 110 2.40 -0.22 6.25
N GLU A 111 3.12 -1.10 5.54
CA GLU A 111 3.26 -2.52 5.88
C GLU A 111 3.72 -2.74 7.32
N VAL A 112 4.62 -1.88 7.84
CA VAL A 112 5.07 -1.95 9.23
C VAL A 112 3.95 -1.56 10.21
N GLU A 113 3.22 -0.47 9.93
CA GLU A 113 2.18 0.02 10.83
C GLU A 113 0.94 -0.90 10.86
N VAL A 114 0.59 -1.54 9.73
CA VAL A 114 -0.59 -2.39 9.63
C VAL A 114 -0.29 -3.89 9.72
N TYR A 115 0.96 -4.28 9.99
CA TYR A 115 1.43 -5.66 9.90
C TYR A 115 0.52 -6.66 10.61
N ASP A 116 0.01 -6.35 11.80
CA ASP A 116 -0.79 -7.30 12.58
C ASP A 116 -2.24 -7.45 12.09
N ILE A 117 -2.69 -6.63 11.15
CA ILE A 117 -4.10 -6.55 10.75
C ILE A 117 -4.31 -6.67 9.25
N ALA A 118 -3.32 -6.37 8.42
CA ALA A 118 -3.52 -6.25 6.98
C ALA A 118 -2.29 -6.63 6.16
N VAL A 119 -2.56 -7.01 4.91
CA VAL A 119 -1.59 -7.11 3.83
C VAL A 119 -1.77 -5.92 2.89
N VAL A 120 -0.66 -5.25 2.55
CA VAL A 120 -0.66 -4.12 1.62
C VAL A 120 -0.40 -4.62 0.20
N LEU A 121 -1.21 -4.19 -0.76
CA LEU A 121 -1.11 -4.56 -2.17
C LEU A 121 -0.72 -3.31 -2.97
N PRO A 122 0.56 -3.16 -3.38
CA PRO A 122 1.01 -2.02 -4.16
C PRO A 122 0.44 -2.08 -5.59
N GLN A 123 -0.64 -1.33 -5.84
CA GLN A 123 -1.37 -1.32 -7.12
C GLN A 123 -1.22 0.01 -7.89
N PHE A 124 -0.39 0.92 -7.39
CA PHE A 124 -0.12 2.21 -8.00
C PHE A 124 0.90 2.17 -9.16
N ARG A 125 1.57 1.03 -9.36
CA ARG A 125 2.52 0.85 -10.45
C ARG A 125 1.76 0.49 -11.73
N PRO A 126 2.10 1.08 -12.89
CA PRO A 126 1.55 0.65 -14.17
C PRO A 126 1.96 -0.80 -14.45
N SER A 127 0.98 -1.62 -14.84
CA SER A 127 1.12 -3.04 -15.21
C SER A 127 1.84 -3.26 -16.54
#